data_AF-A0A6B3FJ87-F1
#
_entry.id   AF-A0A6B3FJ87-F1
#
_cell.length_a   1.000
_cell.length_b   1.000
_cell.length_c   1.000
_cell.angle_alpha   90.00
_cell.angle_beta   90.00
_cell.angle_gamma   90.00
#
_symmetry.space_group_name_H-M   'P 1'
#
loop_
_entity.id
_entity.type
_entity.pdbx_description
1 polymer ?
#
loop_
_entity_poly.entity_id
_entity_poly.type
_entity_poly.pdbx_seq_one_letter_code
_entity_poly.pdbx_strand_id
1 'polypeptide(L)' 'HRVASLALVASSPRFGTADEFRQRGVIVRTNGLEPMARTAPERWFTPGFAAAQPAIVEWAVQMVRTTDPGCYIA' A
#
# COMPACT_ATOMS: atom_id res chain seq x y z
N HIS A 1 16.86 -25.07 -12.02
CA HIS A 1 15.77 -24.68 -11.09
C HIS A 1 15.65 -23.17 -11.07
N ARG A 2 14.45 -22.58 -11.27
CA ARG A 2 14.28 -21.10 -11.29
C ARG A 2 14.15 -20.46 -9.89
N VAL A 3 13.81 -21.24 -8.87
CA VAL A 3 13.76 -20.80 -7.45
C VAL A 3 14.34 -21.92 -6.58
N ALA A 4 15.29 -21.58 -5.71
CA ALA A 4 15.91 -22.51 -4.77
C ALA A 4 15.24 -22.50 -3.38
N SER A 5 14.73 -21.34 -2.94
CA SER A 5 13.95 -21.16 -1.71
C SER A 5 13.07 -19.90 -1.80
N LEU A 6 12.01 -19.83 -0.99
CA LEU A 6 11.04 -18.71 -0.96
C LEU A 6 10.52 -18.47 0.47
N ALA A 7 10.52 -17.22 0.92
CA ALA A 7 9.83 -16.77 2.13
C ALA A 7 8.67 -15.84 1.75
N LEU A 8 7.50 -16.05 2.35
CA LEU A 8 6.29 -15.24 2.14
C LEU A 8 6.02 -14.43 3.41
N VAL A 9 6.18 -13.11 3.34
CA VAL A 9 5.97 -12.18 4.47
C VAL A 9 4.84 -11.23 4.12
N ALA A 10 3.90 -11.02 5.05
CA ALA A 10 2.71 -10.17 4.84
C ALA A 10 1.97 -10.49 3.52
N SER A 11 1.89 -11.78 3.17
CA SER A 11 1.35 -12.26 1.90
C SER A 11 0.07 -13.07 2.10
N SER A 12 -0.73 -13.17 1.04
CA SER A 12 -1.92 -14.00 0.96
C SER A 12 -1.98 -14.64 -0.43
N PRO A 13 -2.47 -15.88 -0.57
CA PRO A 13 -2.75 -16.46 -1.90
C PRO A 13 -3.81 -15.67 -2.66
N ARG A 14 -4.63 -14.87 -1.95
CA ARG A 14 -5.55 -13.90 -2.55
C ARG A 14 -5.80 -12.74 -1.59
N PHE A 15 -5.50 -11.53 -2.02
CA PHE A 15 -5.98 -10.33 -1.35
C PHE A 15 -7.33 -9.92 -1.94
N GLY A 16 -8.29 -9.59 -1.08
CA GLY A 16 -9.57 -8.98 -1.44
C GLY A 16 -10.36 -9.64 -2.60
N THR A 17 -11.25 -8.85 -3.18
CA THR A 17 -12.06 -9.22 -4.34
C THR A 17 -11.75 -8.33 -5.54
N ALA A 18 -11.97 -8.83 -6.76
CA ALA A 18 -11.73 -8.05 -7.97
C ALA A 18 -12.57 -6.76 -8.00
N ASP A 19 -13.76 -6.77 -7.42
CA ASP A 19 -14.64 -5.62 -7.29
C ASP A 19 -14.05 -4.55 -6.37
N GLU A 20 -13.49 -4.92 -5.22
CA GLU A 20 -12.78 -3.99 -4.32
C GLU A 20 -11.58 -3.32 -5.00
N PHE A 21 -10.79 -4.07 -5.78
CA PHE A 21 -9.68 -3.49 -6.55
C PHE A 21 -10.17 -2.57 -7.67
N ARG A 22 -11.26 -2.93 -8.36
CA ARG A 22 -11.86 -2.07 -9.40
C ARG A 22 -12.40 -0.76 -8.82
N GLN A 23 -13.10 -0.82 -7.69
CA GLN A 23 -13.59 0.36 -6.97
C GLN A 23 -12.43 1.26 -6.51
N ARG A 24 -11.37 0.67 -5.96
CA ARG A 24 -10.15 1.41 -5.61
C ARG A 24 -9.51 2.07 -6.84
N GLY A 25 -9.46 1.38 -7.97
CA GLY A 25 -8.98 1.95 -9.23
C GLY A 25 -9.80 3.17 -9.68
N VAL A 26 -11.12 3.16 -9.49
CA VAL A 26 -11.97 4.34 -9.74
C VAL A 26 -11.57 5.49 -8.83
N ILE A 27 -11.40 5.23 -7.52
CA ILE A 27 -10.98 6.25 -6.56
C ILE A 27 -9.63 6.85 -6.96
N VAL A 28 -8.65 6.01 -7.32
CA VAL A 28 -7.29 6.46 -7.68
C VAL A 28 -7.28 7.26 -8.98
N ARG A 29 -8.06 6.86 -10.00
CA ARG A 29 -8.17 7.63 -11.24
C ARG A 29 -8.74 9.03 -11.01
N THR A 30 -9.71 9.16 -10.12
CA THR A 30 -10.37 10.44 -9.85
C THR A 30 -9.58 11.33 -8.88
N ASN A 31 -8.94 10.74 -7.86
CA ASN A 31 -8.40 11.47 -6.72
C ASN A 31 -6.87 11.36 -6.57
N GLY A 32 -6.20 10.64 -7.47
CA GLY A 32 -4.80 10.25 -7.28
C GLY A 32 -4.61 9.31 -6.07
N LEU A 33 -3.39 9.29 -5.55
CA LEU A 33 -2.98 8.37 -4.47
C LEU A 33 -3.22 8.90 -3.06
N GLU A 34 -3.69 10.16 -2.89
CA GLU A 34 -3.89 10.77 -1.57
C GLU A 34 -4.76 9.92 -0.62
N PRO A 35 -5.91 9.36 -1.06
CA PRO A 35 -6.72 8.52 -0.17
C PRO A 35 -6.00 7.24 0.28
N MET A 36 -5.11 6.70 -0.56
CA MET A 36 -4.32 5.51 -0.23
C MET A 36 -3.19 5.86 0.74
N ALA A 37 -2.50 6.99 0.50
CA ALA A 37 -1.42 7.48 1.34
C ALA A 37 -1.89 7.78 2.77
N ARG A 38 -3.08 8.36 2.93
CA ARG A 38 -3.66 8.67 4.24
C ARG A 38 -3.97 7.43 5.08
N THR A 39 -4.41 6.34 4.45
CA THR A 39 -4.88 5.14 5.16
C THR A 39 -3.80 4.06 5.32
N ALA A 40 -2.69 4.15 4.57
CA ALA A 40 -1.61 3.17 4.62
C ALA A 40 -0.94 3.04 6.01
N PRO A 41 -0.60 4.12 6.74
CA PRO A 41 0.10 4.02 8.02
C PRO A 41 -0.63 3.18 9.06
N GLU A 42 -1.94 3.36 9.19
CA GLU A 42 -2.77 2.63 10.16
C GLU A 42 -2.79 1.12 9.89
N ARG A 43 -2.53 0.70 8.64
CA ARG A 43 -2.48 -0.71 8.24
C ARG A 43 -1.08 -1.29 8.30
N TRP A 44 -0.03 -0.47 8.16
CA TRP A 44 1.35 -0.91 8.06
C TRP A 44 2.11 -0.87 9.38
N PHE A 45 1.74 0.04 10.27
CA PHE A 45 2.48 0.30 11.50
C PHE A 45 1.58 0.13 12.72
N THR A 46 2.15 -0.43 13.79
CA THR A 46 1.49 -0.38 15.09
C THR A 46 1.50 1.07 15.61
N PRO A 47 0.55 1.46 16.47
CA PRO A 47 0.52 2.80 17.04
C PRO A 47 1.83 3.18 17.76
N GLY A 48 2.44 2.23 18.49
CA GLY A 48 3.71 2.45 19.18
C GLY A 48 4.88 2.72 18.24
N PHE A 49 4.96 2.00 17.12
CA PHE A 49 5.98 2.27 16.10
C PHE A 49 5.77 3.62 15.44
N ALA A 50 4.52 3.94 15.08
CA ALA A 50 4.21 5.22 14.46
C ALA A 50 4.55 6.41 15.35
N ALA A 51 4.31 6.29 16.67
CA ALA A 51 4.70 7.30 17.65
C ALA A 51 6.22 7.40 17.83
N ALA A 52 6.93 6.26 17.83
CA ALA A 52 8.37 6.22 18.07
C ALA A 52 9.20 6.60 16.83
N GLN A 53 8.68 6.38 15.62
CA GLN A 53 9.38 6.54 14.35
C GLN A 53 8.58 7.38 13.34
N PRO A 54 8.18 8.63 13.69
CA PRO A 54 7.32 9.44 12.84
C PRO A 54 7.95 9.73 11.48
N ALA A 55 9.27 9.95 11.41
CA ALA A 55 9.97 10.22 10.15
C ALA A 55 9.89 9.04 9.16
N ILE A 56 9.92 7.79 9.64
CA ILE A 56 9.77 6.60 8.79
C ILE A 56 8.34 6.50 8.27
N VAL A 57 7.35 6.76 9.13
CA VAL A 57 5.94 6.77 8.73
C VAL A 57 5.66 7.86 7.69
N GLU A 58 6.16 9.07 7.91
CA GLU A 58 6.02 10.19 6.98
C GLU A 58 6.67 9.89 5.62
N TRP A 59 7.87 9.31 5.63
CA TRP A 59 8.53 8.85 4.40
C TRP A 59 7.68 7.82 3.66
N ALA A 60 7.11 6.83 4.37
CA ALA A 60 6.25 5.82 3.76
C ALA A 60 4.98 6.43 3.17
N VAL A 61 4.38 7.42 3.83
CA VAL A 61 3.25 8.19 3.30
C VAL A 61 3.65 8.92 2.01
N GLN A 62 4.79 9.61 1.99
CA GLN A 62 5.25 10.30 0.78
C GLN A 62 5.54 9.33 -0.37
N MET A 63 6.09 8.16 -0.07
CA MET A 63 6.34 7.11 -1.06
C MET A 63 5.02 6.65 -1.71
N VAL A 64 3.96 6.40 -0.94
CA VAL A 64 2.64 6.07 -1.51
C VAL A 64 2.09 7.23 -2.32
N ARG A 65 2.16 8.45 -1.77
CA ARG A 65 1.58 9.66 -2.36
C ARG A 65 2.20 10.02 -3.72
N THR A 66 3.47 9.70 -3.92
CA THR A 66 4.24 9.98 -5.15
C THR A 66 4.32 8.79 -6.11
N THR A 67 3.70 7.66 -5.78
CA THR A 67 3.59 6.52 -6.70
C THR A 67 2.76 6.93 -7.93
N ASP A 68 3.22 6.55 -9.12
CA ASP A 68 2.48 6.79 -10.35
C ASP A 68 1.09 6.11 -10.31
N PRO A 69 -0.01 6.86 -10.47
CA PRO A 69 -1.35 6.30 -10.40
C PRO A 69 -1.62 5.25 -11.47
N GLY A 70 -1.03 5.37 -12.66
CA GLY A 70 -1.17 4.42 -13.76
C GLY A 70 -0.57 3.06 -13.42
N CYS A 71 0.66 3.05 -12.88
CA CYS A 71 1.32 1.85 -12.37
C CYS A 71 0.59 1.23 -11.17
N TYR A 72 -0.02 2.03 -10.31
CA TYR A 72 -0.77 1.52 -9.15
C TYR A 72 -2.05 0.76 -9.55
N ILE A 73 -2.71 1.16 -10.63
CA ILE A 73 -4.00 0.61 -11.06
C ILE A 73 -3.91 -0.32 -12.28
N ALA A 74 -2.69 -0.62 -12.74
CA ALA A 74 -2.43 -1.46 -13.91
C ALA A 74 -2.95 -2.90 -13.73
#